data_AF-A0A0F9R158-F1
#
_entry.id   AF-A0A0F9R158-F1
#
_cell.length_a   1.000
_cell.length_b   1.000
_cell.length_c   1.000
_cell.angle_alpha   90.00
_cell.angle_beta   90.00
_cell.angle_gamma   90.00
#
_symmetry.space_group_name_H-M   'P 1'
#
loop_
_entity.id
_entity.type
_entity.pdbx_description
1 polymer ?
#
loop_
_entity_poly.entity_id
_entity_poly.type
_entity_poly.pdbx_seq_one_letter_code
_entity_poly.pdbx_strand_id
1 'polypeptide(L)'
;MGKEVIPKSEISFNRKKLFLFLILGFIITGVYAQVVGVTVIELTEKARDFFIESTKGNIIGQETGNKFGQNLVVGTTEEDIQSQGGTLIFLQSAELITLVSDNAADTLLGANATSVEIFGLDSNFVEISEIVNLSGTTNVNTTQEFIRINRMIVNEVGNYSSSNIGTIIGTSALSGTVQIEIPAGEGQSKTTHFTVPAGQNLIVTSFRVTMDTGKEIDITFKFRENADDIIRPMSPIKTIRDFKGLATPISEEIKGNLKFGEKTDLWVVGVTSTGTSQIEVNYDFVQYTIGT
;
A
#
# COMPACT_ATOMS: atom_id res chain seq x y z
N MET A 1 107.16 19.89 -30.05
CA MET A 1 106.91 19.72 -31.51
C MET A 1 106.65 18.24 -31.76
N GLY A 2 105.41 17.87 -32.14
CA GLY A 2 105.13 16.60 -32.84
C GLY A 2 104.53 15.42 -32.06
N LYS A 3 103.20 15.43 -31.94
CA LYS A 3 102.18 14.34 -32.06
C LYS A 3 102.23 13.03 -31.23
N GLU A 4 101.02 12.74 -30.77
CA GLU A 4 100.44 11.69 -29.92
C GLU A 4 100.26 10.33 -30.61
N VAL A 5 100.39 9.23 -29.85
CA VAL A 5 99.76 7.92 -30.14
C VAL A 5 99.35 7.25 -28.82
N ILE A 6 98.06 6.99 -28.64
CA ILE A 6 97.46 6.23 -27.53
C ILE A 6 97.24 4.77 -27.99
N PRO A 7 97.66 3.73 -27.24
CA PRO A 7 97.31 2.35 -27.56
C PRO A 7 95.98 1.92 -26.91
N LYS A 8 95.10 1.29 -27.71
CA LYS A 8 93.87 0.60 -27.28
C LYS A 8 94.20 -0.64 -26.44
N SER A 9 93.55 -0.78 -25.29
CA SER A 9 93.57 -1.99 -24.45
C SER A 9 92.53 -3.01 -24.94
N GLU A 10 92.97 -4.23 -25.23
CA GLU A 10 92.09 -5.36 -25.51
C GLU A 10 91.55 -5.94 -24.19
N ILE A 11 90.23 -5.87 -24.00
CA ILE A 11 89.52 -6.50 -22.87
C ILE A 11 89.02 -7.87 -23.35
N SER A 12 89.65 -8.94 -22.87
CA SER A 12 89.21 -10.32 -23.14
C SER A 12 87.94 -10.67 -22.35
N PHE A 13 86.88 -11.05 -23.06
CA PHE A 13 85.56 -11.34 -22.49
C PHE A 13 85.48 -12.81 -22.03
N ASN A 14 85.51 -13.03 -20.72
CA ASN A 14 85.48 -14.37 -20.13
C ASN A 14 84.05 -14.96 -20.15
N ARG A 15 83.82 -15.99 -20.97
CA ARG A 15 82.52 -16.69 -21.16
C ARG A 15 81.90 -17.27 -19.88
N LYS A 16 82.63 -17.36 -18.76
CA LYS A 16 82.07 -17.80 -17.47
C LYS A 16 81.22 -16.74 -16.76
N LYS A 17 81.36 -15.45 -17.09
CA LYS A 17 80.49 -14.38 -16.54
C LYS A 17 79.13 -14.27 -17.25
N LEU A 18 79.01 -14.79 -18.47
CA LEU A 18 77.76 -14.79 -19.25
C LEU A 18 76.75 -15.83 -18.73
N PHE A 19 77.23 -16.93 -18.13
CA PHE A 19 76.36 -17.97 -17.58
C PHE A 19 75.83 -17.65 -16.17
N LEU A 20 76.54 -16.81 -15.42
CA LEU A 20 76.13 -16.39 -14.07
C LEU A 20 75.06 -15.28 -14.10
N PHE A 21 74.99 -14.50 -15.20
CA PHE A 21 73.93 -13.51 -15.40
C PHE A 21 72.61 -14.12 -15.90
N LEU A 22 72.63 -15.36 -16.39
CA LEU A 22 71.43 -16.03 -16.91
C LEU A 22 70.67 -16.81 -15.84
N ILE A 23 71.27 -17.03 -14.67
CA ILE A 23 70.61 -17.68 -13.51
C ILE A 23 70.11 -16.63 -12.49
N LEU A 24 70.60 -15.38 -12.54
CA LEU A 24 70.12 -14.29 -11.69
C LEU A 24 68.94 -13.49 -12.28
N GLY A 25 68.48 -13.85 -13.49
CA GLY A 25 67.35 -13.20 -14.18
C GLY A 25 65.99 -13.88 -13.94
N PHE A 26 65.94 -14.94 -13.12
CA PHE A 26 64.72 -15.71 -12.87
C PHE A 26 64.26 -15.63 -11.41
N ILE A 27 64.44 -14.48 -10.77
CA ILE A 27 63.66 -14.11 -9.58
C ILE A 27 62.59 -13.14 -10.06
N ILE A 28 61.68 -13.65 -10.90
CA ILE A 28 60.40 -12.99 -11.12
C ILE A 28 59.63 -13.20 -9.83
N THR A 29 59.39 -12.09 -9.15
CA THR A 29 58.48 -11.95 -8.03
C THR A 29 57.16 -12.65 -8.34
N GLY A 30 56.95 -13.83 -7.77
CA GLY A 30 55.63 -14.40 -7.58
C GLY A 30 54.93 -13.58 -6.52
N VAL A 31 54.48 -12.36 -6.86
CA VAL A 31 53.35 -11.79 -6.15
C VAL A 31 52.22 -12.74 -6.51
N TYR A 32 51.83 -13.60 -5.57
CA TYR A 32 50.50 -14.16 -5.61
C TYR A 32 49.58 -12.95 -5.67
N ALA A 33 49.06 -12.66 -6.87
CA ALA A 33 47.80 -11.99 -6.98
C ALA A 33 46.83 -12.97 -6.33
N GLN A 34 46.69 -12.87 -5.01
CA GLN A 34 45.42 -13.18 -4.42
C GLN A 34 44.50 -12.20 -5.13
N VAL A 35 43.69 -12.73 -6.05
CA VAL A 35 42.36 -12.17 -6.21
C VAL A 35 41.85 -12.23 -4.78
N VAL A 36 42.00 -11.11 -4.04
CA VAL A 36 41.02 -10.82 -3.01
C VAL A 36 39.77 -10.95 -3.83
N GLY A 37 39.05 -12.06 -3.61
CA GLY A 37 37.66 -12.07 -3.90
C GLY A 37 37.20 -10.85 -3.14
N VAL A 38 37.14 -9.72 -3.85
CA VAL A 38 35.96 -8.93 -3.80
C VAL A 38 34.95 -10.02 -4.10
N THR A 39 34.41 -10.61 -3.03
CA THR A 39 32.97 -10.72 -2.98
C THR A 39 32.56 -9.33 -3.40
N VAL A 40 32.39 -9.16 -4.71
CA VAL A 40 31.19 -8.56 -5.21
C VAL A 40 30.18 -9.36 -4.42
N ILE A 41 29.84 -8.83 -3.23
CA ILE A 41 28.53 -9.03 -2.70
C ILE A 41 27.74 -8.67 -3.93
N GLU A 42 27.24 -9.68 -4.63
CA GLU A 42 26.29 -9.45 -5.69
C GLU A 42 25.23 -8.61 -4.98
N LEU A 43 25.30 -7.29 -5.16
CA LEU A 43 24.22 -6.40 -4.76
C LEU A 43 22.94 -6.85 -5.49
N THR A 44 23.10 -7.63 -6.57
CA THR A 44 22.12 -8.46 -7.25
C THR A 44 21.38 -9.45 -6.32
N GLU A 45 22.03 -10.04 -5.31
CA GLU A 45 21.39 -11.01 -4.39
C GLU A 45 20.68 -10.34 -3.20
N LYS A 46 20.66 -8.99 -3.12
CA LYS A 46 19.96 -8.27 -2.04
C LYS A 46 19.32 -6.95 -2.42
N ALA A 47 18.96 -6.74 -3.68
CA ALA A 47 17.84 -5.85 -3.99
C ALA A 47 16.55 -6.53 -3.50
N ARG A 48 16.39 -6.62 -2.18
CA ARG A 48 15.17 -7.11 -1.56
C ARG A 48 14.10 -6.11 -1.97
N ASP A 49 13.01 -6.62 -2.54
CA ASP A 49 11.88 -5.78 -2.89
C ASP A 49 11.46 -4.98 -1.64
N PHE A 50 11.48 -3.66 -1.76
CA PHE A 50 11.15 -2.75 -0.68
C PHE A 50 9.80 -3.10 -0.07
N PHE A 51 8.82 -3.51 -0.89
CA PHE A 51 7.51 -3.93 -0.40
C PHE A 51 7.63 -5.17 0.47
N ILE A 52 8.30 -6.22 -0.01
CA ILE A 52 8.50 -7.45 0.75
C ILE A 52 9.18 -7.17 2.09
N GLU A 53 10.11 -6.22 2.14
CA GLU A 53 10.83 -5.91 3.38
C GLU A 53 10.11 -5.00 4.34
N SER A 54 9.34 -4.06 3.83
CA SER A 54 8.41 -3.28 4.62
C SER A 54 7.28 -4.16 5.17
N THR A 55 6.68 -5.04 4.35
CA THR A 55 5.67 -6.02 4.80
C THR A 55 6.20 -6.97 5.89
N LYS A 56 7.48 -7.36 5.82
CA LYS A 56 8.13 -8.17 6.88
C LYS A 56 8.45 -7.37 8.15
N GLY A 57 8.31 -6.05 8.14
CA GLY A 57 8.73 -5.17 9.23
C GLY A 57 10.25 -4.97 9.34
N ASN A 58 11.01 -5.30 8.30
CA ASN A 58 12.46 -5.12 8.28
C ASN A 58 12.88 -3.67 8.01
N ILE A 59 11.94 -2.83 7.58
CA ILE A 59 12.12 -1.39 7.42
C ILE A 59 11.34 -0.72 8.54
N ILE A 60 12.06 -0.26 9.57
CA ILE A 60 11.45 0.31 10.78
C ILE A 60 10.66 1.57 10.43
N GLY A 61 9.43 1.68 10.95
CA GLY A 61 8.59 2.86 10.81
C GLY A 61 7.88 2.97 9.46
N GLN A 62 7.88 1.90 8.66
CA GLN A 62 7.19 1.82 7.38
C GLN A 62 6.37 0.54 7.30
N GLU A 63 5.17 0.66 6.78
CA GLU A 63 4.24 -0.45 6.56
C GLU A 63 3.68 -0.36 5.14
N THR A 64 3.49 -1.50 4.50
CA THR A 64 2.79 -1.57 3.21
C THR A 64 1.35 -1.98 3.44
N GLY A 65 0.44 -1.32 2.73
CA GLY A 65 -0.97 -1.68 2.71
C GLY A 65 -1.49 -1.88 1.30
N ASN A 66 -2.57 -2.62 1.21
CA ASN A 66 -3.42 -2.68 0.03
C ASN A 66 -4.82 -2.24 0.46
N LYS A 67 -5.43 -1.39 -0.35
CA LYS A 67 -6.83 -1.02 -0.22
C LYS A 67 -7.56 -1.46 -1.49
N PHE A 68 -8.70 -2.09 -1.32
CA PHE A 68 -9.56 -2.46 -2.45
C PHE A 68 -11.02 -2.18 -2.12
N GLY A 69 -11.75 -1.76 -3.14
CA GLY A 69 -13.19 -1.58 -3.07
C GLY A 69 -13.86 -2.09 -4.33
N GLN A 70 -15.12 -2.42 -4.21
CA GLN A 70 -15.94 -2.92 -5.29
C GLN A 70 -17.35 -2.35 -5.14
N ASN A 71 -17.90 -1.80 -6.22
CA ASN A 71 -19.30 -1.46 -6.32
C ASN A 71 -19.89 -2.28 -7.48
N LEU A 72 -20.92 -3.07 -7.19
CA LEU A 72 -21.52 -4.01 -8.14
C LEU A 72 -22.47 -3.34 -9.15
N VAL A 73 -22.90 -2.11 -8.86
CA VAL A 73 -24.01 -1.46 -9.55
C VAL A 73 -23.76 0.02 -9.86
N VAL A 74 -22.51 0.39 -10.17
CA VAL A 74 -22.15 1.78 -10.51
C VAL A 74 -22.97 2.25 -11.71
N GLY A 75 -23.78 3.29 -11.52
CA GLY A 75 -24.67 3.84 -12.55
C GLY A 75 -24.02 4.90 -13.45
N THR A 76 -24.87 5.63 -14.18
CA THR A 76 -24.46 6.76 -15.03
C THR A 76 -24.25 8.05 -14.26
N THR A 77 -24.38 8.00 -12.94
CA THR A 77 -24.04 9.08 -12.00
C THR A 77 -22.81 8.66 -11.20
N GLU A 78 -22.03 9.64 -10.74
CA GLU A 78 -20.84 9.37 -9.95
C GLU A 78 -21.21 8.66 -8.63
N GLU A 79 -20.58 7.52 -8.40
CA GLU A 79 -20.68 6.74 -7.17
C GLU A 79 -19.29 6.38 -6.66
N ASP A 80 -19.16 6.20 -5.36
CA ASP A 80 -17.93 5.71 -4.75
C ASP A 80 -17.74 4.22 -5.05
N ILE A 81 -16.48 3.81 -5.18
CA ILE A 81 -16.11 2.40 -5.33
C ILE A 81 -16.06 1.77 -3.92
N GLN A 82 -17.23 1.36 -3.45
CA GLN A 82 -17.48 0.72 -2.17
C GLN A 82 -18.71 -0.21 -2.21
N SER A 83 -18.76 -1.20 -1.33
CA SER A 83 -19.76 -2.27 -1.35
C SER A 83 -21.21 -1.78 -1.21
N GLN A 84 -21.44 -0.82 -0.31
CA GLN A 84 -22.77 -0.24 -0.07
C GLN A 84 -23.26 0.66 -1.21
N GLY A 85 -22.41 0.94 -2.20
CA GLY A 85 -22.68 1.84 -3.31
C GLY A 85 -22.85 3.31 -2.90
N GLY A 86 -23.38 4.12 -3.83
CA GLY A 86 -23.67 5.53 -3.58
C GLY A 86 -22.44 6.37 -3.22
N THR A 87 -22.65 7.50 -2.56
CA THR A 87 -21.58 8.40 -2.11
C THR A 87 -21.52 8.41 -0.59
N LEU A 88 -20.34 8.15 -0.03
CA LEU A 88 -20.10 8.22 1.41
C LEU A 88 -20.16 9.69 1.87
N ILE A 89 -20.90 9.91 2.96
CA ILE A 89 -20.91 11.20 3.64
C ILE A 89 -19.92 11.12 4.81
N PHE A 90 -18.77 11.80 4.64
CA PHE A 90 -17.76 11.91 5.69
C PHE A 90 -18.33 12.59 6.94
N LEU A 91 -18.11 11.97 8.10
CA LEU A 91 -18.48 12.55 9.40
C LEU A 91 -17.62 13.79 9.71
N GLN A 92 -18.25 14.78 10.35
CA GLN A 92 -17.57 16.01 10.81
C GLN A 92 -17.21 15.97 12.30
N SER A 93 -17.76 15.01 13.03
CA SER A 93 -17.43 14.69 14.42
C SER A 93 -17.40 13.18 14.58
N ALA A 94 -16.61 12.67 15.53
CA ALA A 94 -16.64 11.25 15.85
C ALA A 94 -18.03 10.86 16.39
N GLU A 95 -18.53 9.69 15.99
CA GLU A 95 -19.81 9.15 16.44
C GLU A 95 -19.68 7.66 16.76
N LEU A 96 -20.56 7.15 17.63
CA LEU A 96 -20.74 5.71 17.75
C LEU A 96 -21.23 5.11 16.43
N ILE A 97 -20.82 3.88 16.14
CA ILE A 97 -21.26 3.14 14.97
C ILE A 97 -22.22 2.05 15.40
N THR A 98 -23.44 2.13 14.89
CA THR A 98 -24.48 1.11 15.04
C THR A 98 -24.29 0.04 13.98
N LEU A 99 -24.02 -1.18 14.43
CA LEU A 99 -23.87 -2.37 13.61
C LEU A 99 -25.15 -3.21 13.64
N VAL A 100 -25.49 -3.77 12.47
CA VAL A 100 -26.59 -4.72 12.32
C VAL A 100 -26.32 -5.64 11.13
N SER A 101 -26.70 -6.92 11.25
CA SER A 101 -26.76 -7.85 10.11
C SER A 101 -28.20 -7.98 9.62
N ASP A 102 -28.41 -8.14 8.32
CA ASP A 102 -29.72 -8.55 7.78
C ASP A 102 -30.05 -10.04 8.02
N ASN A 103 -29.13 -10.81 8.63
CA ASN A 103 -29.31 -12.22 8.97
C ASN A 103 -29.25 -12.48 10.48
N ALA A 104 -30.29 -13.13 11.01
CA ALA A 104 -30.41 -13.44 12.44
C ALA A 104 -29.36 -14.45 12.96
N ALA A 105 -28.71 -15.23 12.08
CA ALA A 105 -27.69 -16.20 12.45
C ALA A 105 -26.27 -15.60 12.53
N ASP A 106 -26.09 -14.34 12.12
CA ASP A 106 -24.87 -13.56 12.39
C ASP A 106 -24.96 -12.92 13.78
N THR A 107 -24.79 -13.74 14.81
CA THR A 107 -24.99 -13.36 16.22
C THR A 107 -23.93 -14.02 17.08
N LEU A 108 -23.66 -13.47 18.27
CA LEU A 108 -22.56 -13.88 19.16
C LEU A 108 -22.45 -15.40 19.40
N LEU A 109 -23.58 -16.11 19.49
CA LEU A 109 -23.62 -17.57 19.69
C LEU A 109 -24.10 -18.34 18.44
N GLY A 110 -24.12 -17.68 17.29
CA GLY A 110 -24.53 -18.22 16.01
C GLY A 110 -23.42 -19.03 15.33
N ALA A 111 -23.77 -19.71 14.24
CA ALA A 111 -22.83 -20.52 13.45
C ALA A 111 -22.01 -19.70 12.44
N ASN A 112 -22.36 -18.43 12.23
CA ASN A 112 -21.78 -17.55 11.20
C ASN A 112 -20.99 -16.44 11.89
N ALA A 113 -20.96 -15.21 11.35
CA ALA A 113 -20.25 -14.11 11.98
C ALA A 113 -20.78 -13.87 13.41
N THR A 114 -19.89 -13.95 14.40
CA THR A 114 -20.22 -13.74 15.82
C THR A 114 -19.83 -12.34 16.29
N SER A 115 -18.75 -11.81 15.72
CA SER A 115 -18.23 -10.48 16.01
C SER A 115 -17.57 -9.86 14.77
N VAL A 116 -17.47 -8.54 14.77
CA VAL A 116 -16.71 -7.76 13.77
C VAL A 116 -15.65 -6.94 14.46
N GLU A 117 -14.50 -6.77 13.82
CA GLU A 117 -13.48 -5.80 14.21
C GLU A 117 -13.55 -4.60 13.26
N ILE A 118 -13.64 -3.40 13.83
CA ILE A 118 -13.62 -2.12 13.13
C ILE A 118 -12.24 -1.51 13.30
N PHE A 119 -11.62 -1.11 12.19
CA PHE A 119 -10.41 -0.31 12.16
C PHE A 119 -10.76 1.08 11.63
N GLY A 120 -10.52 2.10 12.44
CA GLY A 120 -10.87 3.47 12.09
C GLY A 120 -10.06 4.48 12.86
N LEU A 121 -10.55 5.73 12.87
CA LEU A 121 -9.88 6.85 13.50
C LEU A 121 -10.79 7.51 14.54
N ASP A 122 -10.21 7.93 15.66
CA ASP A 122 -10.89 8.69 16.71
C ASP A 122 -11.10 10.17 16.31
N SER A 123 -11.65 10.99 17.22
CA SER A 123 -11.85 12.43 16.98
C SER A 123 -10.57 13.23 16.71
N ASN A 124 -9.40 12.68 17.03
CA ASN A 124 -8.09 13.28 16.76
C ASN A 124 -7.42 12.70 15.51
N PHE A 125 -8.13 11.86 14.75
CA PHE A 125 -7.63 11.10 13.61
C PHE A 125 -6.53 10.07 13.97
N VAL A 126 -6.46 9.64 15.23
CA VAL A 126 -5.55 8.59 15.69
C VAL A 126 -6.18 7.22 15.43
N GLU A 127 -5.38 6.24 14.99
CA GLU A 127 -5.84 4.88 14.76
C GLU A 127 -6.38 4.24 16.04
N ILE A 128 -7.59 3.70 15.92
CA ILE A 128 -8.26 2.89 16.95
C ILE A 128 -8.90 1.67 16.30
N SER A 129 -9.01 0.58 17.08
CA SER A 129 -9.83 -0.58 16.69
C SER A 129 -10.75 -1.03 17.83
N GLU A 130 -11.87 -1.65 17.45
CA GLU A 130 -12.84 -2.20 18.39
C GLU A 130 -13.44 -3.51 17.85
N ILE A 131 -13.56 -4.52 18.71
CA ILE A 131 -14.33 -5.74 18.45
C ILE A 131 -15.74 -5.57 19.01
N VAL A 132 -16.74 -5.74 18.17
CA VAL A 132 -18.16 -5.67 18.55
C VAL A 132 -18.84 -7.01 18.29
N ASN A 133 -19.50 -7.53 19.32
CA ASN A 133 -20.31 -8.74 19.23
C ASN A 133 -21.62 -8.45 18.50
N LEU A 134 -21.94 -9.24 17.48
CA LEU A 134 -23.17 -9.08 16.70
C LEU A 134 -24.38 -9.66 17.44
N SER A 135 -25.56 -9.12 17.10
CA SER A 135 -26.86 -9.56 17.63
C SER A 135 -27.87 -9.83 16.50
N GLY A 136 -27.38 -10.37 15.37
CA GLY A 136 -28.18 -10.62 14.18
C GLY A 136 -28.83 -9.34 13.67
N THR A 137 -30.16 -9.36 13.55
CA THR A 137 -30.98 -8.23 13.09
C THR A 137 -31.25 -7.18 14.17
N THR A 138 -30.62 -7.29 15.35
CA THR A 138 -30.74 -6.28 16.41
C THR A 138 -29.51 -5.38 16.40
N ASN A 139 -29.74 -4.07 16.43
CA ASN A 139 -28.68 -3.07 16.49
C ASN A 139 -27.79 -3.24 17.73
N VAL A 140 -26.49 -3.18 17.52
CA VAL A 140 -25.46 -3.09 18.57
C VAL A 140 -24.59 -1.88 18.29
N ASN A 141 -24.22 -1.11 19.31
CA ASN A 141 -23.34 0.04 19.14
C ASN A 141 -21.91 -0.33 19.51
N THR A 142 -20.96 0.34 18.87
CA THR A 142 -19.61 0.49 19.40
C THR A 142 -19.62 1.17 20.77
N THR A 143 -18.51 1.06 21.46
CA THR A 143 -18.19 1.78 22.70
C THR A 143 -17.27 2.98 22.43
N GLN A 144 -16.42 2.87 21.41
CA GLN A 144 -15.61 3.96 20.90
C GLN A 144 -16.35 4.73 19.80
N GLU A 145 -16.04 6.02 19.68
CA GLU A 145 -16.53 6.89 18.62
C GLU A 145 -15.51 6.95 17.48
N PHE A 146 -15.99 6.91 16.25
CA PHE A 146 -15.18 6.91 15.04
C PHE A 146 -15.53 8.13 14.18
N ILE A 147 -14.51 8.86 13.70
CA ILE A 147 -14.69 9.93 12.71
C ILE A 147 -14.46 9.44 11.28
N ARG A 148 -13.69 8.36 11.12
CA ARG A 148 -13.45 7.64 9.86
C ARG A 148 -13.37 6.15 10.15
N ILE A 149 -13.82 5.33 9.19
CA ILE A 149 -13.66 3.88 9.25
C ILE A 149 -12.84 3.46 8.03
N ASN A 150 -11.64 2.94 8.27
CA ASN A 150 -10.74 2.49 7.23
C ASN A 150 -10.98 1.02 6.85
N ARG A 151 -11.51 0.19 7.75
CA ARG A 151 -11.84 -1.21 7.44
C ARG A 151 -12.82 -1.79 8.46
N MET A 152 -13.64 -2.74 8.02
CA MET A 152 -14.40 -3.61 8.90
C MET A 152 -14.20 -5.06 8.44
N ILE A 153 -13.94 -5.98 9.37
CA ILE A 153 -13.77 -7.40 9.10
C ILE A 153 -14.62 -8.23 10.05
N VAL A 154 -15.05 -9.41 9.62
CA VAL A 154 -15.55 -10.43 10.54
C VAL A 154 -14.36 -10.91 11.36
N ASN A 155 -14.43 -10.71 12.68
CA ASN A 155 -13.37 -11.09 13.61
C ASN A 155 -13.44 -12.58 13.93
N GLU A 156 -14.65 -13.09 14.20
CA GLU A 156 -14.88 -14.48 14.55
C GLU A 156 -16.13 -15.04 13.88
N VAL A 157 -16.10 -16.35 13.64
CA VAL A 157 -17.23 -17.14 13.14
C VAL A 157 -17.47 -18.35 14.03
N GLY A 158 -18.72 -18.78 14.14
CA GLY A 158 -19.09 -19.96 14.94
C GLY A 158 -18.78 -21.31 14.27
N ASN A 159 -18.47 -21.33 12.98
CA ASN A 159 -18.12 -22.52 12.22
C ASN A 159 -16.99 -22.22 11.24
N TYR A 160 -16.03 -23.15 11.13
CA TYR A 160 -14.84 -23.03 10.28
C TYR A 160 -15.16 -22.78 8.80
N SER A 161 -16.26 -23.34 8.29
CA SER A 161 -16.65 -23.19 6.88
C SER A 161 -17.57 -21.99 6.61
N SER A 162 -17.79 -21.12 7.60
CA SER A 162 -18.73 -20.00 7.52
C SER A 162 -18.01 -18.65 7.41
N SER A 163 -18.75 -17.66 6.91
CA SER A 163 -18.45 -16.24 7.00
C SER A 163 -19.68 -15.54 7.59
N ASN A 164 -19.86 -14.23 7.41
CA ASN A 164 -21.17 -13.60 7.57
C ASN A 164 -22.13 -14.14 6.49
N ILE A 165 -23.35 -14.54 6.84
CA ILE A 165 -24.36 -14.88 5.84
C ILE A 165 -25.06 -13.63 5.34
N GLY A 166 -25.38 -12.73 6.26
CA GLY A 166 -26.05 -11.48 5.97
C GLY A 166 -25.09 -10.36 5.63
N THR A 167 -25.64 -9.29 5.10
CA THR A 167 -24.93 -8.02 4.94
C THR A 167 -24.82 -7.36 6.31
N ILE A 168 -23.59 -7.04 6.74
CA ILE A 168 -23.35 -6.34 8.01
C ILE A 168 -23.07 -4.86 7.70
N ILE A 169 -23.89 -3.97 8.24
CA ILE A 169 -23.84 -2.53 7.96
C ILE A 169 -23.44 -1.79 9.24
N GLY A 170 -22.45 -0.90 9.12
CA GLY A 170 -22.10 0.09 10.13
C GLY A 170 -22.68 1.45 9.78
N THR A 171 -23.57 1.96 10.62
CA THR A 171 -24.26 3.25 10.45
C THR A 171 -23.87 4.20 11.58
N SER A 172 -23.62 5.47 11.26
CA SER A 172 -23.38 6.49 12.28
C SER A 172 -24.63 6.67 13.17
N ALA A 173 -24.46 6.57 14.49
CA ALA A 173 -25.58 6.49 15.43
C ALA A 173 -26.38 7.81 15.54
N LEU A 174 -25.73 8.96 15.27
CA LEU A 174 -26.37 10.27 15.33
C LEU A 174 -26.76 10.76 13.94
N SER A 175 -25.84 10.68 12.97
CA SER A 175 -26.06 11.16 11.60
C SER A 175 -26.94 10.22 10.76
N GLY A 176 -27.04 8.93 11.12
CA GLY A 176 -27.87 7.95 10.41
C GLY A 176 -27.37 7.58 9.01
N THR A 177 -26.10 7.90 8.71
CA THR A 177 -25.46 7.63 7.42
C THR A 177 -24.66 6.33 7.47
N VAL A 178 -24.77 5.49 6.46
CA VAL A 178 -23.95 4.28 6.34
C VAL A 178 -22.49 4.68 6.17
N GLN A 179 -21.63 4.17 7.04
CA GLN A 179 -20.20 4.47 7.06
C GLN A 179 -19.37 3.34 6.45
N ILE A 180 -19.82 2.08 6.59
CA ILE A 180 -19.13 0.92 6.04
C ILE A 180 -20.08 -0.29 5.96
N GLU A 181 -19.76 -1.25 5.10
CA GLU A 181 -20.51 -2.49 4.94
C GLU A 181 -19.57 -3.67 4.69
N ILE A 182 -19.89 -4.85 5.26
CA ILE A 182 -19.39 -6.15 4.82
C ILE A 182 -20.50 -6.83 4.02
N PRO A 183 -20.33 -7.06 2.70
CA PRO A 183 -21.32 -7.79 1.92
C PRO A 183 -21.46 -9.24 2.40
N ALA A 184 -22.65 -9.82 2.20
CA ALA A 184 -22.93 -11.22 2.48
C ALA A 184 -21.83 -12.17 1.94
N GLY A 185 -21.27 -12.99 2.82
CA GLY A 185 -20.28 -14.01 2.49
C GLY A 185 -18.83 -13.55 2.36
N GLU A 186 -18.56 -12.24 2.39
CA GLU A 186 -17.23 -11.70 2.03
C GLU A 186 -16.25 -11.64 3.21
N GLY A 187 -16.74 -11.59 4.44
CA GLY A 187 -15.91 -11.54 5.65
C GLY A 187 -15.14 -10.23 5.87
N GLN A 188 -15.17 -9.30 4.92
CA GLN A 188 -14.55 -7.98 5.04
C GLN A 188 -15.24 -6.93 4.16
N SER A 189 -15.09 -5.67 4.56
CA SER A 189 -15.57 -4.53 3.80
C SER A 189 -14.80 -4.35 2.50
N LYS A 190 -15.50 -4.01 1.42
CA LYS A 190 -14.88 -3.65 0.14
C LYS A 190 -15.04 -2.14 -0.07
N THR A 191 -14.03 -1.34 0.27
CA THR A 191 -14.10 0.11 0.11
C THR A 191 -12.75 0.72 -0.23
N THR A 192 -12.75 1.66 -1.18
CA THR A 192 -11.56 2.45 -1.54
C THR A 192 -11.29 3.60 -0.58
N HIS A 193 -12.24 3.94 0.31
CA HIS A 193 -12.10 4.99 1.29
C HIS A 193 -11.01 4.68 2.31
N PHE A 194 -10.03 5.56 2.43
CA PHE A 194 -8.97 5.49 3.43
C PHE A 194 -8.59 6.89 3.87
N THR A 195 -8.46 7.09 5.18
CA THR A 195 -7.92 8.33 5.74
C THR A 195 -6.57 8.06 6.36
N VAL A 196 -5.56 8.84 5.96
CA VAL A 196 -4.22 8.76 6.54
C VAL A 196 -4.29 9.18 8.01
N PRO A 197 -3.86 8.34 8.96
CA PRO A 197 -3.91 8.68 10.37
C PRO A 197 -3.03 9.87 10.75
N ALA A 198 -3.34 10.48 11.89
CA ALA A 198 -2.49 11.45 12.56
C ALA A 198 -1.08 10.87 12.84
N GLY A 199 -0.03 11.65 12.59
CA GLY A 199 1.35 11.23 12.76
C GLY A 199 1.93 10.37 11.62
N GLN A 200 1.14 10.07 10.58
CA GLN A 200 1.55 9.20 9.47
C GLN A 200 1.55 9.96 8.14
N ASN A 201 2.37 9.51 7.20
CA ASN A 201 2.29 9.87 5.77
C ASN A 201 1.95 8.61 4.98
N LEU A 202 1.38 8.80 3.80
CA LEU A 202 1.07 7.72 2.86
C LEU A 202 1.63 8.04 1.47
N ILE A 203 2.18 7.03 0.80
CA ILE A 203 2.57 7.10 -0.62
C ILE A 203 1.78 6.03 -1.36
N VAL A 204 1.00 6.43 -2.36
CA VAL A 204 0.31 5.48 -3.26
C VAL A 204 1.28 5.04 -4.35
N THR A 205 1.42 3.73 -4.53
CA THR A 205 2.46 3.14 -5.39
C THR A 205 1.92 2.41 -6.60
N SER A 206 0.67 1.98 -6.56
CA SER A 206 0.02 1.34 -7.70
C SER A 206 -1.48 1.58 -7.65
N PHE A 207 -2.14 1.42 -8.78
CA PHE A 207 -3.58 1.20 -8.83
C PHE A 207 -3.89 0.15 -9.90
N ARG A 208 -4.98 -0.57 -9.70
CA ARG A 208 -5.57 -1.43 -10.71
C ARG A 208 -7.08 -1.28 -10.68
N VAL A 209 -7.65 -1.38 -11.86
CA VAL A 209 -9.09 -1.24 -12.10
C VAL A 209 -9.54 -2.45 -12.90
N THR A 210 -10.55 -3.14 -12.39
CA THR A 210 -11.26 -4.22 -13.09
C THR A 210 -12.74 -3.86 -13.20
N MET A 211 -13.38 -4.35 -14.25
CA MET A 211 -14.75 -3.98 -14.58
C MET A 211 -15.46 -5.09 -15.36
N ASP A 212 -16.79 -5.07 -15.38
CA ASP A 212 -17.57 -5.88 -16.31
C ASP A 212 -17.29 -5.47 -17.78
N THR A 213 -17.34 -6.44 -18.70
CA THR A 213 -17.07 -6.17 -20.11
C THR A 213 -18.30 -5.62 -20.82
N GLY A 214 -18.09 -4.82 -21.87
CA GLY A 214 -19.15 -4.40 -22.79
C GLY A 214 -19.73 -3.01 -22.52
N LYS A 215 -19.21 -2.29 -21.53
CA LYS A 215 -19.48 -0.88 -21.25
C LYS A 215 -18.16 -0.15 -21.03
N GLU A 216 -18.19 1.15 -21.24
CA GLU A 216 -17.08 2.02 -20.89
C GLU A 216 -17.31 2.60 -19.51
N ILE A 217 -16.25 2.71 -18.72
CA ILE A 217 -16.30 3.35 -17.40
C ILE A 217 -15.32 4.51 -17.32
N ASP A 218 -15.68 5.48 -16.50
CA ASP A 218 -14.79 6.53 -16.04
C ASP A 218 -14.43 6.27 -14.58
N ILE A 219 -13.16 6.44 -14.23
CA ILE A 219 -12.66 6.31 -12.85
C ILE A 219 -11.89 7.56 -12.46
N THR A 220 -12.20 8.09 -11.29
CA THR A 220 -11.56 9.29 -10.76
C THR A 220 -11.04 9.04 -9.36
N PHE A 221 -9.74 9.22 -9.16
CA PHE A 221 -9.10 9.14 -7.85
C PHE A 221 -9.14 10.51 -7.18
N LYS A 222 -9.73 10.59 -5.99
CA LYS A 222 -9.96 11.83 -5.26
C LYS A 222 -9.23 11.82 -3.92
N PHE A 223 -8.86 13.02 -3.48
CA PHE A 223 -8.38 13.24 -2.12
C PHE A 223 -8.80 14.60 -1.58
N ARG A 224 -8.78 14.72 -0.25
CA ARG A 224 -8.93 15.98 0.48
C ARG A 224 -7.95 15.98 1.65
N GLU A 225 -7.14 17.02 1.73
CA GLU A 225 -6.22 17.26 2.86
C GLU A 225 -6.95 17.96 4.02
N ASN A 226 -6.40 17.88 5.24
CA ASN A 226 -6.91 18.55 6.44
C ASN A 226 -8.37 18.19 6.73
N ALA A 227 -8.65 16.88 6.82
CA ALA A 227 -9.98 16.35 7.09
C ALA A 227 -10.60 16.80 8.43
N ASP A 228 -9.78 17.34 9.34
CA ASP A 228 -10.18 17.96 10.61
C ASP A 228 -10.61 19.43 10.49
N ASP A 229 -10.33 20.10 9.38
CA ASP A 229 -10.75 21.48 9.13
C ASP A 229 -12.13 21.55 8.49
N ILE A 230 -13.15 21.67 9.35
CA ILE A 230 -14.57 21.80 8.97
C ILE A 230 -15.07 23.25 9.02
N ILE A 231 -14.19 24.23 9.21
CA ILE A 231 -14.54 25.65 9.35
C ILE A 231 -14.07 26.42 8.12
N ARG A 232 -14.89 27.35 7.62
CA ARG A 232 -14.51 28.15 6.45
C ARG A 232 -13.29 29.04 6.76
N PRO A 233 -12.24 29.09 5.92
CA PRO A 233 -12.08 28.37 4.65
C PRO A 233 -11.52 26.95 4.80
N MET A 234 -12.11 25.98 4.11
CA MET A 234 -11.71 24.57 4.15
C MET A 234 -10.91 24.16 2.91
N SER A 235 -10.21 23.03 2.99
CA SER A 235 -9.48 22.44 1.87
C SER A 235 -10.43 21.83 0.81
N PRO A 236 -10.19 22.08 -0.49
CA PRO A 236 -11.03 21.53 -1.55
C PRO A 236 -10.77 20.04 -1.78
N ILE A 237 -11.72 19.36 -2.42
CA ILE A 237 -11.48 18.05 -3.02
C ILE A 237 -10.60 18.25 -4.26
N LYS A 238 -9.58 17.42 -4.40
CA LYS A 238 -8.67 17.43 -5.55
C LYS A 238 -8.70 16.08 -6.25
N THR A 239 -8.55 16.10 -7.56
CA THR A 239 -8.40 14.88 -8.38
C THR A 239 -6.92 14.55 -8.52
N ILE A 240 -6.55 13.31 -8.19
CA ILE A 240 -5.21 12.76 -8.42
C ILE A 240 -5.06 12.42 -9.90
N ARG A 241 -6.07 11.73 -10.44
CA ARG A 241 -6.06 11.18 -11.79
C ARG A 241 -7.47 10.82 -12.25
N ASP A 242 -7.71 11.03 -13.53
CA ASP A 242 -8.90 10.57 -14.25
C ASP A 242 -8.50 9.50 -15.27
N PHE A 243 -9.25 8.41 -15.31
CA PHE A 243 -9.31 7.47 -16.41
C PHE A 243 -10.66 7.58 -17.06
N LYS A 244 -10.68 7.79 -18.38
CA LYS A 244 -11.89 8.09 -19.13
C LYS A 244 -12.07 7.08 -20.25
N GLY A 245 -13.29 6.58 -20.43
CA GLY A 245 -13.62 5.62 -21.50
C GLY A 245 -12.86 4.29 -21.38
N LEU A 246 -12.63 3.79 -20.16
CA LEU A 246 -12.01 2.49 -19.97
C LEU A 246 -12.97 1.39 -20.40
N ALA A 247 -12.57 0.59 -21.39
CA ALA A 247 -13.30 -0.60 -21.85
C ALA A 247 -12.61 -1.92 -21.48
N THR A 248 -11.42 -1.85 -20.89
CA THR A 248 -10.59 -3.00 -20.52
C THR A 248 -9.92 -2.76 -19.16
N PRO A 249 -9.64 -3.82 -18.38
CA PRO A 249 -8.87 -3.70 -17.15
C PRO A 249 -7.54 -3.00 -17.33
N ILE A 250 -7.15 -2.19 -16.35
CA ILE A 250 -5.87 -1.47 -16.32
C ILE A 250 -5.12 -1.76 -15.02
N SER A 251 -3.80 -1.73 -15.10
CA SER A 251 -2.90 -1.84 -13.94
C SER A 251 -1.69 -0.98 -14.22
N GLU A 252 -1.40 -0.06 -13.31
CA GLU A 252 -0.31 0.91 -13.48
C GLU A 252 0.50 1.02 -12.20
N GLU A 253 1.81 1.16 -12.37
CA GLU A 253 2.74 1.45 -11.29
C GLU A 253 3.00 2.96 -11.25
N ILE A 254 2.92 3.56 -10.06
CA ILE A 254 3.18 4.98 -9.86
C ILE A 254 4.61 5.14 -9.36
N LYS A 255 5.44 5.75 -10.20
CA LYS A 255 6.83 6.15 -9.85
C LYS A 255 6.94 7.63 -9.47
N GLY A 256 5.83 8.36 -9.53
CA GLY A 256 5.74 9.76 -9.15
C GLY A 256 5.52 9.93 -7.64
N ASN A 257 5.76 11.15 -7.13
CA ASN A 257 5.59 11.48 -5.72
C ASN A 257 4.10 11.71 -5.35
N LEU A 258 3.27 10.66 -5.41
CA LEU A 258 1.91 10.68 -4.88
C LEU A 258 1.93 10.45 -3.36
N LYS A 259 2.48 11.45 -2.66
CA LYS A 259 2.54 11.50 -1.20
C LYS A 259 1.36 12.28 -0.64
N PHE A 260 0.77 11.74 0.41
CA PHE A 260 -0.31 12.33 1.18
C PHE A 260 0.11 12.44 2.65
N GLY A 261 -0.18 13.58 3.27
CA GLY A 261 0.09 13.81 4.69
C GLY A 261 -0.98 13.17 5.57
N GLU A 262 -0.78 13.28 6.88
CA GLU A 262 -1.81 12.92 7.88
C GLU A 262 -3.14 13.62 7.60
N LYS A 263 -4.23 13.00 8.07
CA LYS A 263 -5.61 13.53 7.95
C LYS A 263 -6.01 13.83 6.51
N THR A 264 -5.49 13.06 5.57
CA THR A 264 -5.88 13.12 4.16
C THR A 264 -6.88 12.01 3.88
N ASP A 265 -8.08 12.37 3.45
CA ASP A 265 -9.09 11.44 2.94
C ASP A 265 -8.73 11.07 1.49
N LEU A 266 -8.73 9.78 1.16
CA LEU A 266 -8.55 9.22 -0.19
C LEU A 266 -9.72 8.32 -0.54
N TRP A 267 -10.25 8.45 -1.75
CA TRP A 267 -11.29 7.57 -2.26
C TRP A 267 -11.33 7.57 -3.79
N VAL A 268 -12.03 6.58 -4.35
CA VAL A 268 -12.19 6.44 -5.80
C VAL A 268 -13.66 6.46 -6.13
N VAL A 269 -14.00 7.16 -7.20
CA VAL A 269 -15.35 7.20 -7.76
C VAL A 269 -15.37 6.65 -9.17
N GLY A 270 -16.52 6.12 -9.56
CA GLY A 270 -16.76 5.60 -10.90
C GLY A 270 -18.08 6.07 -11.50
N VAL A 271 -18.13 6.02 -12.83
CA VAL A 271 -19.33 6.23 -13.65
C VAL A 271 -19.31 5.23 -14.79
N THR A 272 -20.43 4.59 -15.10
CA THR A 272 -20.57 3.80 -16.33
C THR A 272 -21.23 4.62 -17.44
N SER A 273 -20.89 4.35 -18.69
CA SER A 273 -21.47 5.06 -19.84
C SER A 273 -22.96 4.74 -20.06
N THR A 274 -23.44 3.59 -19.59
CA THR A 274 -24.85 3.17 -19.71
C THR A 274 -25.23 2.08 -18.72
N GLY A 275 -26.48 2.11 -18.23
CA GLY A 275 -26.99 1.10 -17.29
C GLY A 275 -26.23 1.12 -15.96
N THR A 276 -25.76 -0.06 -15.54
CA THR A 276 -24.90 -0.24 -14.35
C THR A 276 -23.70 -1.09 -14.70
N SER A 277 -22.55 -0.86 -14.06
CA SER A 277 -21.34 -1.67 -14.18
C SER A 277 -20.86 -2.15 -12.83
N GLN A 278 -20.30 -3.36 -12.80
CA GLN A 278 -19.49 -3.80 -11.68
C GLN A 278 -18.09 -3.27 -11.86
N ILE A 279 -17.60 -2.54 -10.87
CA ILE A 279 -16.27 -1.93 -10.88
C ILE A 279 -15.56 -2.29 -9.59
N GLU A 280 -14.32 -2.75 -9.70
CA GLU A 280 -13.42 -2.94 -8.58
C GLU A 280 -12.14 -2.15 -8.82
N VAL A 281 -11.68 -1.50 -7.75
CA VAL A 281 -10.44 -0.72 -7.75
C VAL A 281 -9.63 -1.13 -6.55
N ASN A 282 -8.34 -1.36 -6.77
CA ASN A 282 -7.38 -1.52 -5.71
C ASN A 282 -6.20 -0.57 -5.88
N TYR A 283 -5.61 -0.14 -4.78
CA TYR A 283 -4.36 0.60 -4.75
C TYR A 283 -3.45 0.09 -3.64
N ASP A 284 -2.18 -0.03 -3.96
CA ASP A 284 -1.14 -0.35 -2.98
C ASP A 284 -0.52 0.94 -2.47
N PHE A 285 -0.13 0.94 -1.20
CA PHE A 285 0.47 2.10 -0.57
C PHE A 285 1.53 1.72 0.45
N VAL A 286 2.36 2.70 0.77
CA VAL A 286 3.34 2.67 1.86
C VAL A 286 2.96 3.75 2.86
N GLN A 287 2.70 3.34 4.08
CA GLN A 287 2.44 4.22 5.21
C GLN A 287 3.69 4.30 6.09
N TYR A 288 4.01 5.49 6.59
CA TYR A 288 5.20 5.68 7.42
C TYR A 288 5.05 6.85 8.38
N THR A 289 5.72 6.76 9.52
CA THR A 289 5.67 7.81 10.56
C THR A 289 6.34 9.09 10.09
N ILE A 290 5.72 10.23 10.42
CA ILE A 290 6.31 11.55 10.20
C ILE A 290 7.61 11.62 11.04
N GLY A 291 8.75 11.77 10.37
CA GLY A 291 10.03 11.97 11.04
C GLY A 291 10.00 13.26 11.87
N THR A 292 10.30 13.14 13.16
CA THR A 292 10.50 14.27 14.09
C THR A 292 11.76 15.05 13.76
#